data_AF-A0A852JW45-F1
#
_entry.id   AF-A0A852JW45-F1
#
_cell.length_a   1.000
_cell.length_b   1.000
_cell.length_c   1.000
_cell.angle_alpha   90.00
_cell.angle_beta   90.00
_cell.angle_gamma   90.00
#
_symmetry.space_group_name_H-M   'P 1'
#
loop_
_entity.id
_entity.type
_entity.pdbx_description
1 polymer ?
#
loop_
_entity_poly.entity_id
_entity_poly.type
_entity_poly.pdbx_seq_one_letter_code
_entity_poly.pdbx_strand_id
1 'polypeptide(L)'
;GELVRKLKEEKAPQVDIDRAVAELKARKRVLEAKELALQPKDDIVDRVKMEDTLKRRFFYDQAFSIYGGVSGLYDFGPVGCALKNNIIQAWRHHFIQEEQILEIDCTMLTPEPVLKTSGHVDKFADFMVKDVKNGECFRADHLLKAHLQKLMSDKKCTAEKKAEMENVLTQLDNYGQQELADLFVNYNVKSPITGNDLSPPVSFNLMFKTSIGPGGNMPGYLRPETAQGIFLNFKRLLEFNQGKLPFAAAQIGNSFRNEISPRSGLIRVREFTMAEIEHFVDPSEKNHPKFQNVADLNILLYSAKAQVSGQSAHVMRLRDAVQQGVINNSVLGYFIGRIYLFLTKVGVSPEKLRFRQHMENEMAHYACDCWDAESKTSYGWIEIVGCADRSCYDLSCHARATKALLSVLTSSLTALHRTVNIVQFEANKGAIGKAYKKDAKVVMEYLSMCDECYINEMEQLLNEKGEFTVETEGKTFLLTKDMVTVKRFQKTLHVEEIIPNVIEPSFGIGRIMYTVFEHTFRIREGDEQRTYFSFPAVVAPFKCSVLPLSQNQEFMPFVKEL
;
A
#
# COMPACT_ATOMS: atom_id res chain seq x y z
N GLY A 1 -0.83 22.59 -17.04
CA GLY A 1 0.08 21.43 -17.10
C GLY A 1 1.41 21.84 -17.69
N GLU A 2 1.42 22.18 -18.98
CA GLU A 2 2.64 22.53 -19.73
C GLU A 2 3.43 23.70 -19.13
N LEU A 3 2.76 24.75 -18.64
CA LEU A 3 3.43 25.91 -18.04
C LEU A 3 4.30 25.53 -16.82
N VAL A 4 3.78 24.70 -15.92
CA VAL A 4 4.52 24.22 -14.73
C VAL A 4 5.73 23.41 -15.15
N ARG A 5 5.55 22.57 -16.17
CA ARG A 5 6.60 21.67 -16.65
C ARG A 5 7.73 22.44 -17.32
N LYS A 6 7.38 23.43 -18.15
CA LYS A 6 8.32 24.39 -18.75
C LYS A 6 9.11 25.15 -17.68
N LEU A 7 8.44 25.66 -16.64
CA LEU A 7 9.09 26.38 -15.53
C LEU A 7 10.06 25.48 -14.73
N LYS A 8 9.73 24.20 -14.56
CA LYS A 8 10.64 23.22 -13.92
C LYS A 8 11.84 22.88 -14.82
N GLU A 9 11.63 22.70 -16.13
CA GLU A 9 12.68 22.41 -17.10
C GLU A 9 13.65 23.59 -17.26
N GLU A 10 13.15 24.83 -17.18
CA GLU A 10 13.94 26.07 -17.26
C GLU A 10 14.61 26.47 -15.93
N LYS A 11 14.47 25.66 -14.87
CA LYS A 11 14.94 25.98 -13.50
C LYS A 11 14.49 27.37 -13.02
N ALA A 12 13.24 27.72 -13.32
CA ALA A 12 12.64 28.97 -12.89
C ALA A 12 12.61 29.07 -11.35
N PRO A 13 12.55 30.29 -10.78
CA PRO A 13 12.44 30.48 -9.35
C PRO A 13 11.27 29.66 -8.76
N GLN A 14 11.50 29.04 -7.59
CA GLN A 14 10.51 28.18 -6.94
C GLN A 14 9.14 28.85 -6.79
N VAL A 15 9.14 30.16 -6.53
CA VAL A 15 7.93 30.99 -6.40
C VAL A 15 7.07 30.98 -7.69
N ASP A 16 7.69 31.00 -8.87
CA ASP A 16 6.98 31.00 -10.15
C ASP A 16 6.43 29.61 -10.49
N ILE A 17 7.18 28.55 -10.14
CA ILE A 17 6.74 27.16 -10.25
C ILE A 17 5.52 26.95 -9.35
N ASP A 18 5.59 27.39 -8.10
CA ASP A 18 4.51 27.25 -7.12
C ASP A 18 3.26 28.01 -7.54
N ARG A 19 3.41 29.23 -8.10
CA ARG A 19 2.29 30.00 -8.64
C ARG A 19 1.60 29.29 -9.81
N ALA A 20 2.38 28.75 -10.75
CA ALA A 20 1.84 28.00 -11.87
C ALA A 20 1.17 26.69 -11.44
N VAL A 21 1.69 26.02 -10.41
CA VAL A 21 1.09 24.82 -9.81
C VAL A 21 -0.23 25.16 -9.12
N ALA A 22 -0.30 26.28 -8.40
CA ALA A 22 -1.52 26.73 -7.74
C ALA A 22 -2.64 27.02 -8.76
N GLU A 23 -2.33 27.75 -9.84
CA GLU A 23 -3.33 28.05 -10.88
C GLU A 23 -3.82 26.78 -11.58
N LEU A 24 -2.93 25.81 -11.81
CA LEU A 24 -3.24 24.53 -12.40
C LEU A 24 -4.16 23.67 -11.50
N LYS A 25 -3.93 23.69 -10.19
CA LYS A 25 -4.80 23.05 -9.19
C LYS A 25 -6.18 23.72 -9.11
N ALA A 26 -6.25 25.05 -9.22
CA ALA A 26 -7.53 25.77 -9.26
C ALA A 26 -8.37 25.38 -10.48
N ARG A 27 -7.76 25.32 -11.67
CA ARG A 27 -8.45 24.91 -12.90
C ARG A 27 -8.97 23.46 -12.83
N LYS A 28 -8.25 22.55 -12.17
CA LYS A 28 -8.73 21.18 -11.91
C LYS A 28 -10.00 21.13 -11.10
N ARG A 29 -10.05 21.90 -10.02
CA ARG A 29 -11.23 21.90 -9.15
C ARG A 29 -12.45 22.45 -9.87
N VAL A 30 -12.27 23.46 -10.71
CA VAL A 30 -13.35 23.95 -11.58
C VAL A 30 -13.82 22.86 -12.54
N LEU A 31 -12.90 22.05 -13.07
CA LEU A 31 -13.23 20.90 -13.92
C LEU A 31 -13.97 19.82 -13.12
N GLU A 32 -13.44 19.37 -11.98
CA GLU A 32 -14.05 18.35 -11.11
C GLU A 32 -15.45 18.79 -10.61
N ALA A 33 -15.61 20.05 -10.23
CA ALA A 33 -16.90 20.60 -9.80
C ALA A 33 -17.90 20.68 -10.96
N LYS A 34 -17.46 21.03 -12.17
CA LYS A 34 -18.30 20.97 -13.38
C LYS A 34 -18.64 19.54 -13.78
N GLU A 35 -17.70 18.61 -13.70
CA GLU A 35 -17.94 17.19 -13.93
C GLU A 35 -19.00 16.67 -12.95
N LEU A 36 -18.89 16.99 -11.66
CA LEU A 36 -19.86 16.64 -10.64
C LEU A 36 -21.25 17.26 -10.90
N ALA A 37 -21.30 18.52 -11.32
CA ALA A 37 -22.55 19.22 -11.64
C ALA A 37 -23.21 18.69 -12.93
N LEU A 38 -22.43 18.15 -13.86
CA LEU A 38 -22.89 17.53 -15.10
C LEU A 38 -23.15 16.03 -14.97
N GLN A 39 -22.99 15.45 -13.76
CA GLN A 39 -23.26 14.03 -13.55
C GLN A 39 -24.76 13.73 -13.78
N PRO A 40 -25.08 12.67 -14.56
CA PRO A 40 -26.45 12.20 -14.68
C PRO A 40 -27.03 11.86 -13.30
N LYS A 41 -28.24 12.34 -13.00
CA LYS A 41 -28.93 12.04 -11.73
C LYS A 41 -29.18 10.54 -11.52
N ASP A 42 -29.22 9.76 -12.60
CA ASP A 42 -29.47 8.31 -12.60
C ASP A 42 -28.26 7.47 -12.14
N ASP A 43 -27.10 8.09 -11.89
CA ASP A 43 -25.86 7.39 -11.50
C ASP A 43 -25.74 7.14 -9.98
N ILE A 44 -26.74 7.57 -9.20
CA ILE A 44 -26.70 7.59 -7.73
C ILE A 44 -27.51 6.43 -7.15
N VAL A 45 -26.82 5.51 -6.46
CA VAL A 45 -27.46 4.46 -5.66
C VAL A 45 -28.17 5.07 -4.45
N ASP A 46 -29.40 4.64 -4.16
CA ASP A 46 -30.07 4.97 -2.89
C ASP A 46 -29.40 4.18 -1.76
N ARG A 47 -28.36 4.79 -1.17
CA ARG A 47 -27.56 4.18 -0.10
C ARG A 47 -28.42 3.80 1.11
N VAL A 48 -29.45 4.59 1.44
CA VAL A 48 -30.28 4.32 2.61
C VAL A 48 -31.10 3.05 2.41
N LYS A 49 -31.76 2.90 1.25
CA LYS A 49 -32.49 1.66 0.91
C LYS A 49 -31.55 0.45 0.77
N MET A 50 -30.34 0.66 0.25
CA MET A 50 -29.35 -0.40 0.13
C MET A 50 -28.87 -0.88 1.52
N GLU A 51 -28.46 0.04 2.39
CA GLU A 51 -28.00 -0.27 3.75
C GLU A 51 -29.10 -0.92 4.60
N ASP A 52 -30.35 -0.48 4.47
CA ASP A 52 -31.50 -1.16 5.09
C ASP A 52 -31.59 -2.62 4.62
N THR A 53 -31.51 -2.85 3.31
CA THR A 53 -31.57 -4.21 2.75
C THR A 53 -30.41 -5.07 3.25
N LEU A 54 -29.19 -4.51 3.29
CA LEU A 54 -27.98 -5.21 3.78
C LEU A 54 -28.12 -5.61 5.25
N LYS A 55 -28.60 -4.70 6.11
CA LYS A 55 -28.81 -4.97 7.54
C LYS A 55 -29.97 -5.93 7.78
N ARG A 56 -31.14 -5.67 7.19
CA ARG A 56 -32.36 -6.47 7.38
C ARG A 56 -32.21 -7.91 6.88
N ARG A 57 -31.38 -8.15 5.86
CA ARG A 57 -31.07 -9.49 5.35
C ARG A 57 -29.77 -10.08 5.91
N PHE A 58 -29.16 -9.40 6.87
CA PHE A 58 -27.96 -9.81 7.58
C PHE A 58 -26.79 -10.17 6.64
N PHE A 59 -26.47 -9.26 5.71
CA PHE A 59 -25.20 -9.31 4.98
C PHE A 59 -24.04 -8.99 5.92
N TYR A 60 -24.14 -7.85 6.60
CA TYR A 60 -23.27 -7.50 7.71
C TYR A 60 -24.03 -6.60 8.67
N ASP A 61 -23.58 -6.54 9.92
CA ASP A 61 -24.09 -5.62 10.92
C ASP A 61 -22.96 -5.15 11.85
N GLN A 62 -23.23 -4.14 12.67
CA GLN A 62 -22.26 -3.61 13.63
C GLN A 62 -21.88 -4.69 14.65
N ALA A 63 -20.58 -4.94 14.80
CA ALA A 63 -20.10 -5.92 15.75
C ALA A 63 -20.44 -5.50 17.19
N PHE A 64 -20.85 -6.47 18.01
CA PHE A 64 -21.27 -6.26 19.40
C PHE A 64 -22.47 -5.30 19.56
N SER A 65 -23.39 -5.26 18.59
CA SER A 65 -24.54 -4.33 18.56
C SER A 65 -25.36 -4.32 19.85
N ILE A 66 -25.63 -5.49 20.46
CA ILE A 66 -26.37 -5.59 21.73
C ILE A 66 -25.63 -5.00 22.95
N TYR A 67 -24.32 -4.73 22.82
CA TYR A 67 -23.48 -4.06 23.81
C TYR A 67 -23.24 -2.58 23.47
N GLY A 68 -23.98 -2.02 22.51
CA GLY A 68 -23.83 -0.64 22.04
C GLY A 68 -22.96 -0.50 20.78
N GLY A 69 -22.33 -1.60 20.34
CA GLY A 69 -21.56 -1.66 19.10
C GLY A 69 -20.18 -0.99 19.19
N VAL A 70 -19.26 -1.43 18.33
CA VAL A 70 -17.92 -0.81 18.22
C VAL A 70 -17.73 -0.26 16.80
N SER A 71 -17.50 1.05 16.68
CA SER A 71 -17.29 1.69 15.39
C SER A 71 -16.07 1.11 14.66
N GLY A 72 -16.25 0.81 13.37
CA GLY A 72 -15.22 0.21 12.54
C GLY A 72 -15.07 -1.30 12.68
N LEU A 73 -15.90 -1.98 13.48
CA LEU A 73 -15.97 -3.44 13.54
C LEU A 73 -17.34 -3.91 13.07
N TYR A 74 -17.36 -4.94 12.22
CA TYR A 74 -18.57 -5.47 11.60
C TYR A 74 -18.54 -6.99 11.55
N ASP A 75 -19.68 -7.60 11.86
CA ASP A 75 -19.88 -9.04 11.74
C ASP A 75 -20.60 -9.34 10.42
N PHE A 76 -20.13 -10.35 9.68
CA PHE A 76 -20.77 -10.80 8.45
C PHE A 76 -21.78 -11.90 8.78
N GLY A 77 -23.04 -11.70 8.41
CA GLY A 77 -24.08 -12.72 8.55
C GLY A 77 -24.02 -13.77 7.43
N PRO A 78 -24.96 -14.73 7.38
CA PRO A 78 -24.85 -15.90 6.50
C PRO A 78 -24.62 -15.55 5.03
N VAL A 79 -25.38 -14.57 4.51
CA VAL A 79 -25.31 -14.18 3.10
C VAL A 79 -24.08 -13.34 2.77
N GLY A 80 -23.59 -12.53 3.72
CA GLY A 80 -22.35 -11.78 3.56
C GLY A 80 -21.12 -12.68 3.63
N CYS A 81 -21.12 -13.65 4.54
CA CYS A 81 -20.08 -14.69 4.60
C CYS A 81 -20.02 -15.50 3.29
N ALA A 82 -21.16 -15.94 2.76
CA ALA A 82 -21.20 -16.66 1.49
C ALA A 82 -20.67 -15.82 0.31
N LEU A 83 -21.07 -14.54 0.23
CA LEU A 83 -20.54 -13.61 -0.79
C LEU A 83 -19.03 -13.41 -0.66
N LYS A 84 -18.56 -13.11 0.55
CA LYS A 84 -17.13 -12.91 0.85
C LYS A 84 -16.30 -14.14 0.48
N ASN A 85 -16.78 -15.32 0.85
CA ASN A 85 -16.12 -16.59 0.51
C ASN A 85 -16.07 -16.80 -1.00
N ASN A 86 -17.16 -16.54 -1.73
CA ASN A 86 -17.15 -16.66 -3.19
C ASN A 86 -16.21 -15.65 -3.86
N ILE A 87 -16.11 -14.42 -3.35
CA ILE A 87 -15.14 -13.42 -3.83
C ILE A 87 -13.71 -13.92 -3.60
N ILE A 88 -13.40 -14.43 -2.41
CA ILE A 88 -12.07 -14.97 -2.09
C ILE A 88 -11.75 -16.19 -2.97
N GLN A 89 -12.71 -17.09 -3.22
CA GLN A 89 -12.49 -18.23 -4.10
C GLN A 89 -12.33 -17.81 -5.57
N ALA A 90 -13.10 -16.83 -6.03
CA ALA A 90 -12.90 -16.24 -7.35
C ALA A 90 -11.50 -15.62 -7.47
N TRP A 91 -11.01 -14.97 -6.40
CA TRP A 91 -9.67 -14.40 -6.34
C TRP A 91 -8.57 -15.47 -6.37
N ARG A 92 -8.71 -16.54 -5.59
CA ARG A 92 -7.79 -17.69 -5.59
C ARG A 92 -7.67 -18.31 -6.98
N HIS A 93 -8.81 -18.58 -7.64
CA HIS A 93 -8.79 -19.10 -9.01
C HIS A 93 -8.18 -18.10 -10.00
N HIS A 94 -8.45 -16.80 -9.82
CA HIS A 94 -7.99 -15.78 -10.76
C HIS A 94 -6.51 -15.45 -10.60
N PHE A 95 -5.92 -15.49 -9.41
CA PHE A 95 -4.53 -15.11 -9.20
C PHE A 95 -3.67 -16.32 -8.83
N ILE A 96 -3.99 -16.98 -7.71
CA ILE A 96 -3.18 -18.08 -7.18
C ILE A 96 -3.11 -19.23 -8.18
N GLN A 97 -4.25 -19.74 -8.65
CA GLN A 97 -4.26 -20.91 -9.53
C GLN A 97 -3.68 -20.60 -10.92
N GLU A 98 -4.03 -19.44 -11.49
CA GLU A 98 -3.63 -19.07 -12.86
C GLU A 98 -2.14 -18.71 -12.97
N GLU A 99 -1.56 -18.08 -11.94
CA GLU A 99 -0.13 -17.73 -11.89
C GLU A 99 0.71 -18.69 -11.05
N GLN A 100 0.12 -19.77 -10.54
CA GLN A 100 0.77 -20.74 -9.66
C GLN A 100 1.47 -20.06 -8.46
N ILE A 101 0.80 -19.07 -7.86
CA ILE A 101 1.35 -18.26 -6.78
C ILE A 101 1.51 -19.12 -5.53
N LEU A 102 2.63 -18.95 -4.82
CA LEU A 102 2.91 -19.64 -3.58
C LEU A 102 2.11 -19.01 -2.43
N GLU A 103 0.97 -19.61 -2.11
CA GLU A 103 0.16 -19.15 -1.00
C GLU A 103 0.73 -19.61 0.36
N ILE A 104 0.82 -18.69 1.31
CA ILE A 104 1.20 -18.97 2.70
C ILE A 104 0.21 -18.33 3.68
N ASP A 105 0.18 -18.87 4.91
CA ASP A 105 -0.59 -18.30 6.01
C ASP A 105 0.33 -17.97 7.20
N CYS A 106 0.53 -16.69 7.43
CA CYS A 106 1.34 -16.16 8.52
C CYS A 106 0.48 -15.65 9.69
N THR A 107 1.07 -15.57 10.88
CA THR A 107 0.40 -15.07 12.09
C THR A 107 0.00 -13.59 11.97
N MET A 108 -1.05 -13.21 12.69
CA MET A 108 -1.46 -11.80 12.83
C MET A 108 -0.62 -11.05 13.88
N LEU A 109 -0.25 -11.74 14.96
CA LEU A 109 0.65 -11.22 16.00
C LEU A 109 2.05 -11.04 15.42
N THR A 110 2.58 -9.83 15.58
CA THR A 110 3.87 -9.43 15.01
C THR A 110 4.73 -8.76 16.09
N PRO A 111 5.95 -9.25 16.37
CA PRO A 111 6.86 -8.61 17.31
C PRO A 111 7.26 -7.19 16.87
N GLU A 112 7.39 -6.26 17.83
CA GLU A 112 7.77 -4.86 17.56
C GLU A 112 9.01 -4.70 16.66
N PRO A 113 10.12 -5.47 16.82
CA PRO A 113 11.29 -5.31 15.96
C PRO A 113 11.00 -5.45 14.46
N VAL A 114 10.07 -6.32 14.06
CA VAL A 114 9.70 -6.52 12.65
C VAL A 114 9.08 -5.25 12.06
N LEU A 115 8.13 -4.65 12.79
CA LEU A 115 7.42 -3.46 12.35
C LEU A 115 8.25 -2.18 12.52
N LYS A 116 9.23 -2.21 13.43
CA LYS A 116 10.25 -1.17 13.53
C LYS A 116 11.18 -1.20 12.31
N THR A 117 11.64 -2.38 11.91
CA THR A 117 12.51 -2.55 10.73
C THR A 117 11.84 -2.16 9.41
N SER A 118 10.56 -2.50 9.23
CA SER A 118 9.80 -2.05 8.05
C SER A 118 9.46 -0.55 8.07
N GLY A 119 9.62 0.11 9.23
CA GLY A 119 9.36 1.54 9.42
C GLY A 119 7.92 1.87 9.83
N HIS A 120 7.05 0.88 10.00
CA HIS A 120 5.67 1.07 10.44
C HIS A 120 5.59 1.71 11.83
N VAL A 121 6.46 1.34 12.77
CA VAL A 121 6.45 1.94 14.12
C VAL A 121 6.68 3.45 14.09
N ASP A 122 7.47 3.93 13.13
CA ASP A 122 7.87 5.35 13.04
C ASP A 122 6.95 6.18 12.14
N LYS A 123 6.40 5.56 11.10
CA LYS A 123 5.65 6.26 10.04
C LYS A 123 4.15 6.00 10.06
N PHE A 124 3.68 4.93 10.72
CA PHE A 124 2.28 4.52 10.69
C PHE A 124 1.47 5.24 11.78
N ALA A 125 1.49 6.57 11.74
CA ALA A 125 0.81 7.43 12.67
C ALA A 125 0.07 8.55 11.95
N ASP A 126 -1.11 8.87 12.47
CA ASP A 126 -1.91 10.00 12.02
C ASP A 126 -1.96 11.08 13.10
N PHE A 127 -2.19 12.32 12.69
CA PHE A 127 -2.47 13.38 13.64
C PHE A 127 -3.92 13.29 14.13
N MET A 128 -4.09 13.26 15.45
CA MET A 128 -5.36 13.17 16.14
C MET A 128 -5.58 14.41 17.01
N VAL A 129 -6.82 14.89 17.06
CA VAL A 129 -7.29 15.91 18.01
C VAL A 129 -8.41 15.33 18.87
N LYS A 130 -8.56 15.84 20.10
CA LYS A 130 -9.59 15.39 21.04
C LYS A 130 -10.45 16.56 21.51
N ASP A 131 -11.75 16.36 21.60
CA ASP A 131 -12.63 17.29 22.31
C ASP A 131 -12.23 17.33 23.78
N VAL A 132 -11.92 18.53 24.28
CA VAL A 132 -11.34 18.74 25.62
C VAL A 132 -12.34 18.37 26.73
N LYS A 133 -13.64 18.34 26.46
CA LYS A 133 -14.67 18.04 27.48
C LYS A 133 -15.07 16.57 27.50
N ASN A 134 -15.32 15.96 26.35
CA ASN A 134 -15.85 14.57 26.29
C ASN A 134 -14.80 13.54 25.85
N GLY A 135 -13.61 13.96 25.40
CA GLY A 135 -12.53 13.08 24.98
C GLY A 135 -12.72 12.43 23.60
N GLU A 136 -13.76 12.81 22.84
CA GLU A 136 -14.02 12.27 21.51
C GLU A 136 -12.85 12.60 20.57
N CYS A 137 -12.38 11.59 19.84
CA CYS A 137 -11.19 11.69 18.99
C CYS A 137 -11.58 11.87 17.52
N PHE A 138 -10.86 12.76 16.85
CA PHE A 138 -11.02 13.03 15.42
C PHE A 138 -9.65 13.01 14.74
N ARG A 139 -9.60 12.53 13.49
CA ARG A 139 -8.42 12.63 12.64
C ARG A 139 -8.28 14.09 12.19
N ALA A 140 -7.13 14.70 12.46
CA ALA A 140 -6.94 16.15 12.38
C ALA A 140 -7.10 16.68 10.94
N ASP A 141 -6.46 16.01 9.98
CA ASP A 141 -6.55 16.31 8.55
C ASP A 141 -8.02 16.29 8.07
N HIS A 142 -8.75 15.22 8.34
CA HIS A 142 -10.13 15.05 7.93
C HIS A 142 -11.06 16.09 8.54
N LEU A 143 -10.84 16.41 9.82
CA LEU A 143 -11.66 17.40 10.52
C LEU A 143 -11.43 18.79 9.95
N LEU A 144 -10.17 19.16 9.72
CA LEU A 144 -9.81 20.41 9.05
C LEU A 144 -10.42 20.44 7.64
N LYS A 145 -10.31 19.36 6.87
CA LYS A 145 -10.89 19.25 5.53
C LYS A 145 -12.39 19.52 5.51
N ALA A 146 -13.14 18.83 6.38
CA ALA A 146 -14.58 19.00 6.48
C ALA A 146 -14.96 20.42 6.95
N HIS A 147 -14.19 20.99 7.89
CA HIS A 147 -14.41 22.34 8.38
C HIS A 147 -14.21 23.40 7.28
N LEU A 148 -13.10 23.32 6.54
CA LEU A 148 -12.82 24.22 5.42
C LEU A 148 -13.87 24.10 4.31
N GLN A 149 -14.27 22.87 3.96
CA GLN A 149 -15.36 22.65 2.99
C GLN A 149 -16.67 23.29 3.43
N LYS A 150 -17.00 23.21 4.72
CA LYS A 150 -18.19 23.86 5.28
C LYS A 150 -18.08 25.39 5.17
N LEU A 151 -16.95 25.98 5.55
CA LEU A 151 -16.71 27.43 5.43
C LEU A 151 -16.81 27.90 3.97
N MET A 152 -16.25 27.16 3.03
CA MET A 152 -16.31 27.47 1.59
C MET A 152 -17.71 27.35 0.98
N SER A 153 -18.60 26.57 1.61
CA SER A 153 -20.00 26.43 1.19
C SER A 153 -20.90 27.56 1.70
N ASP A 154 -20.43 28.36 2.66
CA ASP A 154 -21.16 29.53 3.15
C ASP A 154 -21.16 30.65 2.09
N LYS A 155 -22.34 31.20 1.81
CA LYS A 155 -22.54 32.33 0.87
C LYS A 155 -21.79 33.59 1.28
N LYS A 156 -21.40 33.71 2.56
CA LYS A 156 -20.64 34.84 3.10
C LYS A 156 -19.12 34.72 2.89
N CYS A 157 -18.62 33.59 2.40
CA CYS A 157 -17.20 33.40 2.14
C CYS A 157 -16.75 34.23 0.93
N THR A 158 -15.74 35.08 1.11
CA THR A 158 -15.14 35.85 0.01
C THR A 158 -14.38 34.92 -0.95
N ALA A 159 -14.27 35.32 -2.22
CA ALA A 159 -13.53 34.56 -3.23
C ALA A 159 -12.06 34.35 -2.84
N GLU A 160 -11.45 35.35 -2.19
CA GLU A 160 -10.07 35.30 -1.69
C GLU A 160 -9.89 34.26 -0.58
N LYS A 161 -10.74 34.29 0.46
CA LYS A 161 -10.69 33.26 1.52
C LYS A 161 -11.01 31.87 1.01
N LYS A 162 -11.88 31.77 0.01
CA LYS A 162 -12.17 30.50 -0.65
C LYS A 162 -10.92 29.95 -1.35
N ALA A 163 -10.19 30.77 -2.10
CA ALA A 163 -8.94 30.40 -2.76
C ALA A 163 -7.83 30.02 -1.75
N GLU A 164 -7.74 30.72 -0.62
CA GLU A 164 -6.81 30.41 0.48
C GLU A 164 -7.10 29.04 1.10
N MET A 165 -8.34 28.81 1.56
CA MET A 165 -8.76 27.52 2.14
C MET A 165 -8.62 26.38 1.13
N GLU A 166 -8.91 26.66 -0.14
CA GLU A 166 -8.64 25.76 -1.24
C GLU A 166 -7.16 25.39 -1.32
N ASN A 167 -6.23 26.35 -1.21
CA ASN A 167 -4.81 26.04 -1.22
C ASN A 167 -4.43 25.12 -0.07
N VAL A 168 -4.88 25.43 1.16
CA VAL A 168 -4.68 24.62 2.37
C VAL A 168 -5.15 23.18 2.16
N LEU A 169 -6.35 22.97 1.61
CA LEU A 169 -6.87 21.65 1.31
C LEU A 169 -6.01 20.83 0.33
N THR A 170 -5.25 21.49 -0.54
CA THR A 170 -4.37 20.81 -1.53
C THR A 170 -3.01 20.43 -0.99
N GLN A 171 -2.66 20.93 0.18
CA GLN A 171 -1.39 20.64 0.87
C GLN A 171 -1.63 19.92 2.20
N LEU A 172 -2.87 19.51 2.46
CA LEU A 172 -3.31 18.96 3.74
C LEU A 172 -2.47 17.76 4.18
N ASP A 173 -2.13 16.87 3.24
CA ASP A 173 -1.32 15.66 3.50
C ASP A 173 0.18 15.98 3.71
N ASN A 174 0.62 17.20 3.39
CA ASN A 174 2.01 17.63 3.55
C ASN A 174 2.27 18.35 4.88
N TYR A 175 1.21 18.76 5.60
CA TYR A 175 1.38 19.54 6.81
C TYR A 175 1.88 18.70 7.97
N GLY A 176 2.95 19.18 8.61
CA GLY A 176 3.47 18.61 9.84
C GLY A 176 2.58 18.91 11.05
N GLN A 177 2.94 18.34 12.20
CA GLN A 177 2.17 18.50 13.45
C GLN A 177 1.93 19.96 13.83
N GLN A 178 2.98 20.79 13.74
CA GLN A 178 2.92 22.20 14.14
C GLN A 178 2.09 23.02 13.15
N GLU A 179 2.27 22.80 11.85
CA GLU A 179 1.51 23.50 10.81
C GLU A 179 0.01 23.18 10.93
N LEU A 180 -0.34 21.91 11.19
CA LEU A 180 -1.72 21.54 11.49
C LEU A 180 -2.24 22.22 12.76
N ALA A 181 -1.43 22.32 13.82
CA ALA A 181 -1.82 23.02 15.04
C ALA A 181 -2.14 24.50 14.74
N ASP A 182 -1.29 25.17 13.96
CA ASP A 182 -1.47 26.56 13.58
C ASP A 182 -2.73 26.75 12.72
N LEU A 183 -2.99 25.85 11.76
CA LEU A 183 -4.21 25.87 10.93
C LEU A 183 -5.48 25.66 11.77
N PHE A 184 -5.44 24.78 12.77
CA PHE A 184 -6.56 24.56 13.68
C PHE A 184 -6.91 25.82 14.49
N VAL A 185 -5.89 26.58 14.91
CA VAL A 185 -6.06 27.86 15.60
C VAL A 185 -6.57 28.93 14.63
N ASN A 186 -5.93 29.07 13.47
CA ASN A 186 -6.25 30.10 12.47
C ASN A 186 -7.69 30.00 11.97
N TYR A 187 -8.17 28.78 11.72
CA TYR A 187 -9.55 28.54 11.29
C TYR A 187 -10.52 28.28 12.45
N ASN A 188 -10.06 28.38 13.70
CA ASN A 188 -10.86 28.17 14.91
C ASN A 188 -11.69 26.87 14.84
N VAL A 189 -11.01 25.77 14.49
CA VAL A 189 -11.65 24.46 14.29
C VAL A 189 -12.12 23.92 15.64
N LYS A 190 -13.40 23.55 15.70
CA LYS A 190 -14.07 23.03 16.90
C LYS A 190 -14.67 21.66 16.63
N SER A 191 -15.01 20.94 17.70
CA SER A 191 -15.70 19.66 17.60
C SER A 191 -16.99 19.80 16.77
N PRO A 192 -17.20 18.97 15.74
CA PRO A 192 -18.35 19.09 14.84
C PRO A 192 -19.68 18.69 15.49
N ILE A 193 -19.64 17.98 16.60
CA ILE A 193 -20.83 17.45 17.30
C ILE A 193 -21.23 18.36 18.45
N THR A 194 -20.26 18.81 19.25
CA THR A 194 -20.50 19.55 20.49
C THR A 194 -20.19 21.05 20.38
N GLY A 195 -19.39 21.45 19.39
CA GLY A 195 -18.85 22.81 19.29
C GLY A 195 -17.77 23.16 20.32
N ASN A 196 -17.28 22.18 21.09
CA ASN A 196 -16.22 22.40 22.08
C ASN A 196 -14.85 22.63 21.42
N ASP A 197 -13.92 23.18 22.20
CA ASP A 197 -12.52 23.30 21.83
C ASP A 197 -11.84 21.94 21.74
N LEU A 198 -10.84 21.86 20.87
CA LEU A 198 -10.07 20.66 20.58
C LEU A 198 -8.67 20.78 21.16
N SER A 199 -8.08 19.66 21.56
CA SER A 199 -6.67 19.57 21.90
C SER A 199 -5.80 19.88 20.67
N PRO A 200 -4.53 20.27 20.86
CA PRO A 200 -3.57 20.32 19.77
C PRO A 200 -3.46 18.96 19.06
N PRO A 201 -3.16 18.94 17.75
CA PRO A 201 -2.89 17.71 17.02
C PRO A 201 -1.71 16.95 17.64
N VAL A 202 -1.91 15.67 17.90
CA VAL A 202 -0.88 14.75 18.42
C VAL A 202 -0.74 13.55 17.52
N SER A 203 0.49 13.05 17.36
CA SER A 203 0.74 11.82 16.60
C SER A 203 0.14 10.62 17.33
N PHE A 204 -0.62 9.80 16.59
CA PHE A 204 -1.30 8.62 17.10
C PHE A 204 -0.97 7.41 16.23
N ASN A 205 -0.36 6.39 16.84
CA ASN A 205 -0.01 5.15 16.15
C ASN A 205 -1.28 4.36 15.79
N LEU A 206 -1.40 4.04 14.49
CA LEU A 206 -2.55 3.33 13.95
C LEU A 206 -2.45 1.80 14.09
N MET A 207 -1.42 1.25 14.75
CA MET A 207 -1.30 -0.18 14.99
C MET A 207 -1.86 -0.54 16.36
N PHE A 208 -2.61 -1.64 16.43
CA PHE A 208 -3.05 -2.19 17.71
C PHE A 208 -1.85 -2.81 18.44
N LYS A 209 -1.45 -2.20 19.55
CA LYS A 209 -0.37 -2.69 20.41
C LYS A 209 -0.88 -3.78 21.35
N THR A 210 -0.04 -4.78 21.59
CA THR A 210 -0.25 -5.86 22.54
C THR A 210 1.07 -6.30 23.17
N SER A 211 1.02 -7.25 24.09
CA SER A 211 2.19 -7.88 24.71
C SER A 211 2.19 -9.38 24.43
N ILE A 212 3.30 -9.89 23.91
CA ILE A 212 3.49 -11.32 23.64
C ILE A 212 4.05 -11.98 24.91
N GLY A 213 3.29 -12.95 25.42
CA GLY A 213 3.63 -13.66 26.67
C GLY A 213 3.19 -12.92 27.94
N PRO A 214 3.07 -13.64 29.07
CA PRO A 214 2.46 -13.12 30.29
C PRO A 214 3.29 -12.05 31.00
N GLY A 215 4.60 -12.00 30.75
CA GLY A 215 5.52 -11.09 31.44
C GLY A 215 5.56 -9.68 30.87
N GLY A 216 4.87 -9.38 29.76
CA GLY A 216 4.90 -8.04 29.14
C GLY A 216 6.22 -7.63 28.47
N ASN A 217 7.27 -8.44 28.60
CA ASN A 217 8.63 -8.13 28.15
C ASN A 217 8.81 -8.10 26.62
N MET A 218 7.86 -8.65 25.86
CA MET A 218 7.91 -8.66 24.40
C MET A 218 6.74 -7.85 23.84
N PRO A 219 6.94 -6.55 23.55
CA PRO A 219 5.92 -5.76 22.87
C PRO A 219 5.67 -6.31 21.46
N GLY A 220 4.41 -6.30 21.06
CA GLY A 220 3.97 -6.72 19.75
C GLY A 220 2.80 -5.89 19.25
N TYR A 221 2.42 -6.12 18.02
CA TYR A 221 1.29 -5.48 17.37
C TYR A 221 0.47 -6.51 16.61
N LEU A 222 -0.79 -6.18 16.33
CA LEU A 222 -1.51 -6.82 15.24
C LEU A 222 -1.03 -6.22 13.92
N ARG A 223 -0.76 -7.08 12.93
CA ARG A 223 -0.20 -6.65 11.64
C ARG A 223 -1.11 -5.63 10.92
N PRO A 224 -0.56 -4.54 10.35
CA PRO A 224 -1.32 -3.57 9.55
C PRO A 224 -1.49 -3.98 8.07
N GLU A 225 -0.71 -4.95 7.61
CA GLU A 225 -0.69 -5.57 6.28
C GLU A 225 -0.26 -7.06 6.39
N THR A 226 -0.43 -7.85 5.34
CA THR A 226 0.01 -9.26 5.27
C THR A 226 1.40 -9.45 4.63
N ALA A 227 1.86 -8.50 3.82
CA ALA A 227 3.12 -8.52 3.07
C ALA A 227 4.36 -8.92 3.90
N GLN A 228 4.49 -8.39 5.13
CA GLN A 228 5.65 -8.67 6.01
C GLN A 228 5.85 -10.17 6.28
N GLY A 229 4.77 -10.96 6.36
CA GLY A 229 4.87 -12.41 6.51
C GLY A 229 5.55 -13.09 5.32
N ILE A 230 5.30 -12.57 4.12
CA ILE A 230 5.88 -13.07 2.87
C ILE A 230 7.36 -12.70 2.80
N PHE A 231 7.73 -11.45 3.11
CA PHE A 231 9.14 -11.01 3.10
C PHE A 231 10.02 -11.81 4.08
N LEU A 232 9.53 -12.07 5.29
CA LEU A 232 10.27 -12.85 6.29
C LEU A 232 10.46 -14.32 5.89
N ASN A 233 9.60 -14.84 5.01
CA ASN A 233 9.69 -16.20 4.49
C ASN A 233 10.32 -16.28 3.09
N PHE A 234 10.83 -15.16 2.55
CA PHE A 234 11.38 -15.07 1.19
C PHE A 234 12.35 -16.21 0.85
N LYS A 235 13.31 -16.52 1.74
CA LYS A 235 14.30 -17.58 1.49
C LYS A 235 13.66 -18.96 1.28
N ARG A 236 12.62 -19.30 2.05
CA ARG A 236 11.91 -20.58 1.94
C ARG A 236 11.06 -20.63 0.67
N LEU A 237 10.42 -19.52 0.32
CA LEU A 237 9.63 -19.39 -0.89
C LEU A 237 10.51 -19.49 -2.14
N LEU A 238 11.67 -18.83 -2.12
CA LEU A 238 12.67 -18.91 -3.17
C LEU A 238 13.21 -20.33 -3.33
N GLU A 239 13.50 -21.02 -2.23
CA GLU A 239 13.93 -22.43 -2.24
C GLU A 239 12.85 -23.34 -2.83
N PHE A 240 11.58 -23.12 -2.49
CA PHE A 240 10.45 -23.84 -3.08
C PHE A 240 10.38 -23.62 -4.61
N ASN A 241 10.69 -22.40 -5.07
CA ASN A 241 10.82 -22.08 -6.49
C ASN A 241 12.22 -22.40 -7.08
N GLN A 242 12.99 -23.29 -6.45
CA GLN A 242 14.30 -23.77 -6.92
C GLN A 242 15.33 -22.66 -7.16
N GLY A 243 15.25 -21.55 -6.41
CA GLY A 243 16.19 -20.43 -6.52
C GLY A 243 15.98 -19.53 -7.74
N LYS A 244 14.86 -19.64 -8.47
CA LYS A 244 14.63 -18.93 -9.72
C LYS A 244 13.69 -17.73 -9.57
N LEU A 245 13.93 -16.71 -10.38
CA LEU A 245 13.02 -15.58 -10.62
C LEU A 245 12.42 -15.67 -12.04
N PRO A 246 11.26 -15.03 -12.29
CA PRO A 246 10.37 -14.46 -11.29
C PRO A 246 9.59 -15.55 -10.53
N PHE A 247 9.07 -15.21 -9.36
CA PHE A 247 8.03 -15.98 -8.67
C PHE A 247 7.15 -15.06 -7.84
N ALA A 248 5.95 -15.52 -7.52
CA ALA A 248 5.04 -14.78 -6.65
C ALA A 248 4.68 -15.59 -5.42
N ALA A 249 4.46 -14.89 -4.32
CA ALA A 249 3.82 -15.43 -3.14
C ALA A 249 2.58 -14.60 -2.79
N ALA A 250 1.60 -15.22 -2.12
CA ALA A 250 0.37 -14.54 -1.74
C ALA A 250 -0.05 -14.91 -0.34
N GLN A 251 -0.83 -14.03 0.28
CA GLN A 251 -1.47 -14.29 1.55
C GLN A 251 -2.88 -13.68 1.56
N ILE A 252 -3.83 -14.44 2.10
CA ILE A 252 -5.19 -13.98 2.34
C ILE A 252 -5.44 -14.03 3.84
N GLY A 253 -5.70 -12.90 4.47
CA GLY A 253 -5.92 -12.86 5.91
C GLY A 253 -6.38 -11.51 6.43
N ASN A 254 -6.67 -11.45 7.72
CA ASN A 254 -7.07 -10.19 8.35
C ASN A 254 -5.85 -9.32 8.65
N SER A 255 -6.07 -8.01 8.54
CA SER A 255 -5.15 -6.95 8.93
C SER A 255 -5.89 -5.89 9.72
N PHE A 256 -5.15 -5.17 10.56
CA PHE A 256 -5.72 -4.32 11.60
C PHE A 256 -5.17 -2.91 11.52
N ARG A 257 -6.07 -1.92 11.56
CA ARG A 257 -5.70 -0.51 11.61
C ARG A 257 -6.56 0.16 12.66
N ASN A 258 -5.95 0.70 13.70
CA ASN A 258 -6.60 1.43 14.78
C ASN A 258 -7.04 2.83 14.30
N GLU A 259 -7.94 2.84 13.30
CA GLU A 259 -8.49 4.03 12.67
C GLU A 259 -9.14 4.95 13.71
N ILE A 260 -8.80 6.24 13.65
CA ILE A 260 -9.17 7.23 14.67
C ILE A 260 -10.69 7.45 14.68
N SER A 261 -11.31 7.57 13.49
CA SER A 261 -12.75 7.82 13.37
C SER A 261 -13.36 7.09 12.16
N PRO A 262 -13.66 5.78 12.28
CA PRO A 262 -14.25 5.00 11.19
C PRO A 262 -15.73 5.35 10.98
N ARG A 263 -16.05 6.13 9.93
CA ARG A 263 -17.40 6.69 9.68
C ARG A 263 -18.03 6.30 8.32
N SER A 264 -17.41 5.39 7.56
CA SER A 264 -17.79 5.10 6.16
C SER A 264 -18.15 3.63 5.92
N GLY A 265 -18.90 3.01 6.84
CA GLY A 265 -19.30 1.60 6.70
C GLY A 265 -18.09 0.66 6.56
N LEU A 266 -18.14 -0.24 5.58
CA LEU A 266 -17.06 -1.17 5.25
C LEU A 266 -15.84 -0.53 4.57
N ILE A 267 -15.90 0.76 4.19
CA ILE A 267 -14.80 1.43 3.48
C ILE A 267 -13.63 1.72 4.44
N ARG A 268 -13.94 2.09 5.68
CA ARG A 268 -12.96 2.40 6.74
C ARG A 268 -13.32 1.63 8.01
N VAL A 269 -12.59 0.55 8.23
CA VAL A 269 -12.79 -0.39 9.33
C VAL A 269 -11.47 -0.65 10.05
N ARG A 270 -11.56 -1.17 11.27
CA ARG A 270 -10.40 -1.45 12.12
C ARG A 270 -9.83 -2.84 11.93
N GLU A 271 -10.65 -3.76 11.42
CA GLU A 271 -10.27 -5.10 11.03
C GLU A 271 -10.88 -5.39 9.66
N PHE A 272 -10.06 -5.86 8.73
CA PHE A 272 -10.51 -6.24 7.40
C PHE A 272 -9.66 -7.36 6.82
N THR A 273 -10.29 -8.16 5.97
CA THR A 273 -9.58 -9.16 5.18
C THR A 273 -8.96 -8.50 3.96
N MET A 274 -7.67 -8.76 3.76
CA MET A 274 -6.93 -8.41 2.57
C MET A 274 -6.43 -9.68 1.88
N ALA A 275 -6.23 -9.56 0.58
CA ALA A 275 -5.47 -10.53 -0.20
C ALA A 275 -4.31 -9.77 -0.83
N GLU A 276 -3.08 -10.17 -0.59
CA GLU A 276 -1.88 -9.50 -1.10
C GLU A 276 -1.02 -10.49 -1.87
N ILE A 277 -0.36 -9.99 -2.91
CA ILE A 277 0.56 -10.75 -3.76
C ILE A 277 1.88 -10.00 -3.75
N GLU A 278 2.98 -10.69 -3.44
CA GLU A 278 4.34 -10.19 -3.66
C GLU A 278 4.93 -10.92 -4.86
N HIS A 279 5.02 -10.22 -6.00
CA HIS A 279 5.64 -10.76 -7.22
C HIS A 279 7.10 -10.31 -7.30
N PHE A 280 8.01 -11.23 -6.95
CA PHE A 280 9.45 -11.04 -7.00
C PHE A 280 9.97 -11.21 -8.43
N VAL A 281 10.62 -10.17 -8.95
CA VAL A 281 11.15 -10.12 -10.31
C VAL A 281 12.58 -9.58 -10.32
N ASP A 282 13.37 -10.02 -11.30
CA ASP A 282 14.68 -9.44 -11.55
C ASP A 282 14.53 -7.94 -11.92
N PRO A 283 15.25 -7.03 -11.25
CA PRO A 283 15.22 -5.60 -11.58
C PRO A 283 15.57 -5.27 -13.04
N SER A 284 16.39 -6.09 -13.69
CA SER A 284 16.82 -5.93 -15.08
C SER A 284 15.83 -6.52 -16.10
N GLU A 285 14.95 -7.44 -15.67
CA GLU A 285 13.98 -8.13 -16.53
C GLU A 285 12.53 -7.90 -16.08
N LYS A 286 12.09 -6.63 -16.02
CA LYS A 286 10.68 -6.27 -15.76
C LYS A 286 9.78 -6.49 -16.98
N ASN A 287 9.79 -7.70 -17.54
CA ASN A 287 8.91 -8.11 -18.62
C ASN A 287 8.03 -9.30 -18.22
N HIS A 288 6.71 -9.19 -18.32
CA HIS A 288 5.81 -10.28 -17.99
C HIS A 288 5.45 -11.12 -19.24
N PRO A 289 5.78 -12.43 -19.28
CA PRO A 289 5.54 -13.28 -20.45
C PRO A 289 4.07 -13.31 -20.90
N LYS A 290 3.12 -13.24 -19.96
CA LYS A 290 1.68 -13.26 -20.23
C LYS A 290 1.06 -11.87 -20.47
N PHE A 291 1.83 -10.79 -20.56
CA PHE A 291 1.28 -9.43 -20.76
C PHE A 291 0.36 -9.35 -21.98
N GLN A 292 0.69 -10.07 -23.06
CA GLN A 292 -0.11 -10.11 -24.29
C GLN A 292 -1.56 -10.56 -24.06
N ASN A 293 -1.86 -11.33 -23.00
CA ASN A 293 -3.22 -11.80 -22.68
C ASN A 293 -4.15 -10.67 -22.21
N VAL A 294 -3.58 -9.57 -21.70
CA VAL A 294 -4.34 -8.42 -21.18
C VAL A 294 -4.02 -7.13 -21.93
N ALA A 295 -3.03 -7.15 -22.83
CA ALA A 295 -2.54 -5.99 -23.55
C ALA A 295 -3.64 -5.25 -24.35
N ASP A 296 -4.72 -5.94 -24.71
CA ASP A 296 -5.78 -5.40 -25.56
C ASP A 296 -6.98 -4.85 -24.78
N LEU A 297 -6.92 -4.86 -23.44
CA LEU A 297 -7.95 -4.25 -22.61
C LEU A 297 -7.91 -2.73 -22.70
N ASN A 298 -9.07 -2.13 -22.87
CA ASN A 298 -9.28 -0.68 -22.78
C ASN A 298 -9.63 -0.32 -21.34
N ILE A 299 -8.74 0.40 -20.67
CA ILE A 299 -8.87 0.73 -19.25
C ILE A 299 -8.85 2.25 -19.07
N LEU A 300 -9.69 2.74 -18.16
CA LEU A 300 -9.70 4.15 -17.76
C LEU A 300 -8.49 4.43 -16.85
N LEU A 301 -7.48 5.13 -17.37
CA LEU A 301 -6.24 5.46 -16.67
C LEU A 301 -6.20 6.94 -16.28
N TYR A 302 -5.80 7.21 -15.04
CA TYR A 302 -5.62 8.55 -14.50
C TYR A 302 -4.17 8.76 -14.04
N SER A 303 -3.29 9.01 -15.01
CA SER A 303 -1.85 9.16 -14.78
C SER A 303 -1.52 10.37 -13.90
N ALA A 304 -0.35 10.36 -13.27
CA ALA A 304 0.15 11.48 -12.47
C ALA A 304 0.27 12.75 -13.33
N LYS A 305 0.64 12.60 -14.62
CA LYS A 305 0.67 13.72 -15.58
C LYS A 305 -0.71 14.32 -15.83
N ALA A 306 -1.74 13.50 -16.01
CA ALA A 306 -3.12 13.96 -16.17
C ALA A 306 -3.65 14.63 -14.89
N GLN A 307 -3.36 14.00 -13.74
CA GLN A 307 -3.65 14.55 -12.42
C GLN A 307 -2.98 15.89 -12.21
N VAL A 308 -1.73 16.10 -12.66
CA VAL A 308 -1.04 17.38 -12.55
C VAL A 308 -1.54 18.37 -13.60
N SER A 309 -1.80 17.97 -14.84
CA SER A 309 -2.26 18.86 -15.92
C SER A 309 -3.72 19.28 -15.81
N GLY A 310 -4.48 18.56 -15.01
CA GLY A 310 -5.89 18.79 -14.75
C GLY A 310 -6.80 18.30 -15.85
N GLN A 311 -6.34 17.26 -16.51
CA GLN A 311 -7.12 16.51 -17.47
C GLN A 311 -7.82 15.36 -16.75
N SER A 312 -9.00 14.99 -17.23
CA SER A 312 -9.73 13.83 -16.73
C SER A 312 -8.98 12.53 -17.05
N ALA A 313 -9.40 11.44 -16.40
CA ALA A 313 -8.95 10.10 -16.76
C ALA A 313 -9.31 9.79 -18.23
N HIS A 314 -8.46 9.05 -18.93
CA HIS A 314 -8.65 8.70 -20.34
C HIS A 314 -8.63 7.19 -20.53
N VAL A 315 -9.48 6.70 -21.43
CA VAL A 315 -9.47 5.29 -21.81
C VAL A 315 -8.26 5.05 -22.72
N MET A 316 -7.44 4.07 -22.37
CA MET A 316 -6.28 3.68 -23.15
C MET A 316 -6.15 2.16 -23.18
N ARG A 317 -5.70 1.63 -24.31
CA ARG A 317 -5.34 0.22 -24.43
C ARG A 317 -4.09 -0.05 -23.61
N LEU A 318 -4.07 -1.13 -22.82
CA LEU A 318 -2.94 -1.44 -21.93
C LEU A 318 -1.60 -1.55 -22.67
N ARG A 319 -1.58 -2.11 -23.88
CA ARG A 319 -0.40 -2.15 -24.76
C ARG A 319 0.17 -0.75 -24.97
N ASP A 320 -0.69 0.18 -25.36
CA ASP A 320 -0.29 1.54 -25.72
C ASP A 320 0.18 2.30 -24.48
N ALA A 321 -0.46 2.06 -23.33
CA ALA A 321 -0.06 2.61 -22.04
C ALA A 321 1.38 2.22 -21.65
N VAL A 322 1.76 0.96 -21.86
CA VAL A 322 3.11 0.47 -21.59
C VAL A 322 4.10 0.97 -22.64
N GLN A 323 3.75 0.92 -23.93
CA GLN A 323 4.63 1.40 -25.02
C GLN A 323 4.94 2.90 -24.94
N GLN A 324 3.98 3.71 -24.50
CA GLN A 324 4.16 5.15 -24.32
C GLN A 324 4.82 5.52 -22.98
N GLY A 325 5.14 4.53 -22.13
CA GLY A 325 5.73 4.75 -20.81
C GLY A 325 4.78 5.45 -19.83
N VAL A 326 3.46 5.31 -20.01
CA VAL A 326 2.48 5.76 -19.01
C VAL A 326 2.48 4.78 -17.84
N ILE A 327 2.45 3.48 -18.14
CA ILE A 327 2.69 2.41 -17.17
C ILE A 327 4.15 1.96 -17.34
N ASN A 328 4.92 1.94 -16.26
CA ASN A 328 6.38 1.82 -16.31
C ASN A 328 6.89 0.54 -17.01
N ASN A 329 6.24 -0.60 -16.78
CA ASN A 329 6.67 -1.89 -17.33
C ASN A 329 5.50 -2.86 -17.56
N SER A 330 5.75 -3.96 -18.28
CA SER A 330 4.72 -4.92 -18.64
C SER A 330 4.31 -5.85 -17.48
N VAL A 331 5.09 -5.96 -16.40
CA VAL A 331 4.68 -6.65 -15.17
C VAL A 331 3.58 -5.87 -14.47
N LEU A 332 3.78 -4.56 -14.28
CA LEU A 332 2.76 -3.68 -13.73
C LEU A 332 1.52 -3.63 -14.62
N GLY A 333 1.72 -3.49 -15.94
CA GLY A 333 0.62 -3.56 -16.92
C GLY A 333 -0.14 -4.88 -16.90
N TYR A 334 0.55 -6.01 -16.67
CA TYR A 334 -0.08 -7.31 -16.54
C TYR A 334 -0.99 -7.37 -15.31
N PHE A 335 -0.48 -7.00 -14.14
CA PHE A 335 -1.26 -7.01 -12.91
C PHE A 335 -2.44 -6.02 -12.97
N ILE A 336 -2.27 -4.82 -13.53
CA ILE A 336 -3.39 -3.89 -13.77
C ILE A 336 -4.49 -4.54 -14.61
N GLY A 337 -4.12 -5.21 -15.71
CA GLY A 337 -5.08 -5.93 -16.55
C GLY A 337 -5.78 -7.08 -15.82
N ARG A 338 -5.04 -7.86 -15.03
CA ARG A 338 -5.61 -8.95 -14.22
C ARG A 338 -6.52 -8.43 -13.11
N ILE A 339 -6.16 -7.34 -12.45
CA ILE A 339 -6.99 -6.65 -11.45
C ILE A 339 -8.30 -6.20 -12.10
N TYR A 340 -8.23 -5.54 -13.26
CA TYR A 340 -9.43 -5.11 -14.00
C TYR A 340 -10.36 -6.29 -14.32
N LEU A 341 -9.82 -7.39 -14.86
CA LEU A 341 -10.61 -8.58 -15.18
C LEU A 341 -11.22 -9.22 -13.92
N PHE A 342 -10.51 -9.24 -12.80
CA PHE A 342 -11.05 -9.76 -11.54
C PHE A 342 -12.20 -8.88 -11.02
N LEU A 343 -11.99 -7.58 -10.92
CA LEU A 343 -12.97 -6.63 -10.38
C LEU A 343 -14.26 -6.65 -11.20
N THR A 344 -14.14 -6.66 -12.54
CA THR A 344 -15.30 -6.77 -13.43
C THR A 344 -16.01 -8.12 -13.30
N LYS A 345 -15.26 -9.23 -13.18
CA LYS A 345 -15.82 -10.57 -12.95
C LYS A 345 -16.62 -10.69 -11.66
N VAL A 346 -16.22 -10.01 -10.58
CA VAL A 346 -16.94 -10.02 -9.29
C VAL A 346 -18.11 -9.02 -9.23
N GLY A 347 -18.28 -8.16 -10.24
CA GLY A 347 -19.45 -7.30 -10.38
C GLY A 347 -19.18 -5.79 -10.22
N VAL A 348 -17.93 -5.36 -10.24
CA VAL A 348 -17.59 -3.93 -10.32
C VAL A 348 -17.88 -3.44 -11.75
N SER A 349 -18.71 -2.41 -11.90
CA SER A 349 -18.99 -1.80 -13.20
C SER A 349 -17.73 -1.20 -13.84
N PRO A 350 -17.37 -1.56 -15.09
CA PRO A 350 -16.24 -0.97 -15.81
C PRO A 350 -16.30 0.55 -15.93
N GLU A 351 -17.49 1.13 -16.08
CA GLU A 351 -17.70 2.59 -16.21
C GLU A 351 -17.42 3.34 -14.91
N LYS A 352 -17.46 2.64 -13.79
CA LYS A 352 -17.21 3.16 -12.43
C LYS A 352 -15.86 2.71 -11.89
N LEU A 353 -14.98 2.19 -12.74
CA LEU A 353 -13.65 1.68 -12.38
C LEU A 353 -12.58 2.46 -13.14
N ARG A 354 -11.59 2.98 -12.43
CA ARG A 354 -10.39 3.61 -13.03
C ARG A 354 -9.13 3.14 -12.31
N PHE A 355 -7.99 3.33 -12.94
CA PHE A 355 -6.69 3.17 -12.28
C PHE A 355 -6.00 4.51 -12.17
N ARG A 356 -5.74 4.97 -10.94
CA ARG A 356 -5.09 6.25 -10.65
C ARG A 356 -3.65 6.02 -10.26
N GLN A 357 -2.72 6.70 -10.93
CA GLN A 357 -1.31 6.65 -10.57
C GLN A 357 -1.03 7.52 -9.35
N HIS A 358 -0.15 7.12 -8.44
CA HIS A 358 0.31 8.00 -7.37
C HIS A 358 1.13 9.18 -7.93
N MET A 359 1.00 10.35 -7.31
CA MET A 359 1.88 11.48 -7.58
C MET A 359 3.22 11.35 -6.83
N GLU A 360 4.27 12.05 -7.27
CA GLU A 360 5.60 12.00 -6.64
C GLU A 360 5.58 12.26 -5.11
N ASN A 361 4.66 13.11 -4.63
CA ASN A 361 4.50 13.44 -3.22
C ASN A 361 3.61 12.45 -2.44
N GLU A 362 2.91 11.56 -3.14
CA GLU A 362 2.06 10.50 -2.56
C GLU A 362 2.75 9.14 -2.56
N MET A 363 3.71 8.94 -3.47
CA MET A 363 4.48 7.70 -3.53
C MET A 363 5.21 7.48 -2.21
N ALA A 364 5.08 6.28 -1.66
CA ALA A 364 5.94 5.85 -0.58
C ALA A 364 7.41 6.02 -1.02
N HIS A 365 8.29 6.41 -0.11
CA HIS A 365 9.70 6.73 -0.40
C HIS A 365 10.51 5.59 -1.07
N TYR A 366 9.94 4.39 -1.16
CA TYR A 366 10.51 3.20 -1.79
C TYR A 366 9.80 2.72 -3.06
N ALA A 367 8.63 3.27 -3.40
CA ALA A 367 7.87 2.85 -4.57
C ALA A 367 8.36 3.60 -5.82
N CYS A 368 8.58 2.88 -6.93
CA CYS A 368 9.03 3.48 -8.19
C CYS A 368 7.88 3.76 -9.18
N ASP A 369 6.75 3.07 -9.05
CA ASP A 369 5.47 3.39 -9.68
C ASP A 369 4.36 2.77 -8.82
N CYS A 370 3.17 3.37 -8.78
CA CYS A 370 2.04 2.83 -8.03
C CYS A 370 0.73 3.23 -8.69
N TRP A 371 -0.17 2.25 -8.86
CA TRP A 371 -1.48 2.45 -9.47
C TRP A 371 -2.58 1.86 -8.58
N ASP A 372 -3.51 2.71 -8.18
CA ASP A 372 -4.68 2.35 -7.40
C ASP A 372 -5.86 2.05 -8.32
N ALA A 373 -6.44 0.86 -8.23
CA ALA A 373 -7.77 0.62 -8.77
C ALA A 373 -8.80 1.33 -7.88
N GLU A 374 -9.42 2.38 -8.41
CA GLU A 374 -10.42 3.17 -7.73
C GLU A 374 -11.82 2.89 -8.29
N SER A 375 -12.78 2.74 -7.39
CA SER A 375 -14.19 2.61 -7.75
C SER A 375 -14.98 3.86 -7.40
N LYS A 376 -15.83 4.31 -8.30
CA LYS A 376 -16.78 5.40 -8.06
C LYS A 376 -17.98 4.87 -7.26
N THR A 377 -18.14 5.35 -6.03
CA THR A 377 -19.21 4.98 -5.09
C THR A 377 -20.01 6.22 -4.67
N SER A 378 -21.03 6.03 -3.83
CA SER A 378 -21.74 7.12 -3.15
C SER A 378 -20.83 7.99 -2.26
N TYR A 379 -19.63 7.51 -1.92
CA TYR A 379 -18.60 8.24 -1.18
C TYR A 379 -17.55 8.89 -2.10
N GLY A 380 -17.75 8.85 -3.43
CA GLY A 380 -16.79 9.29 -4.43
C GLY A 380 -15.87 8.16 -4.88
N TRP A 381 -14.73 8.53 -5.47
CA TRP A 381 -13.70 7.57 -5.87
C TRP A 381 -12.98 7.05 -4.63
N ILE A 382 -13.01 5.74 -4.42
CA ILE A 382 -12.30 5.07 -3.33
C ILE A 382 -11.36 4.02 -3.90
N GLU A 383 -10.16 3.94 -3.35
CA GLU A 383 -9.22 2.86 -3.62
C GLU A 383 -9.76 1.53 -3.09
N ILE A 384 -9.81 0.52 -3.95
CA ILE A 384 -10.20 -0.85 -3.60
C ILE A 384 -9.08 -1.88 -3.81
N VAL A 385 -8.08 -1.56 -4.64
CA VAL A 385 -6.85 -2.34 -4.84
C VAL A 385 -5.69 -1.37 -5.05
N GLY A 386 -4.61 -1.51 -4.28
CA GLY A 386 -3.33 -0.85 -4.56
C GLY A 386 -2.43 -1.75 -5.40
N CYS A 387 -1.70 -1.22 -6.38
CA CYS A 387 -0.73 -1.97 -7.17
C CYS A 387 0.60 -1.22 -7.23
N ALA A 388 1.50 -1.53 -6.31
CA ALA A 388 2.74 -0.81 -6.10
C ALA A 388 3.96 -1.57 -6.65
N ASP A 389 4.92 -0.86 -7.23
CA ASP A 389 6.26 -1.38 -7.54
C ASP A 389 7.21 -0.92 -6.43
N ARG A 390 7.30 -1.72 -5.36
CA ARG A 390 8.00 -1.39 -4.11
C ARG A 390 9.52 -1.55 -4.19
N SER A 391 10.05 -1.83 -5.38
CA SER A 391 11.47 -2.14 -5.60
C SER A 391 11.97 -3.21 -4.61
N CYS A 392 13.08 -2.99 -3.91
CA CYS A 392 13.73 -3.96 -3.04
C CYS A 392 13.76 -3.55 -1.55
N TYR A 393 12.94 -2.57 -1.15
CA TYR A 393 13.04 -1.91 0.15
C TYR A 393 12.87 -2.88 1.33
N ASP A 394 11.78 -3.65 1.37
CA ASP A 394 11.48 -4.56 2.48
C ASP A 394 12.56 -5.63 2.67
N LEU A 395 12.95 -6.31 1.57
CA LEU A 395 14.02 -7.31 1.60
C LEU A 395 15.33 -6.69 2.10
N SER A 396 15.68 -5.49 1.62
CA SER A 396 16.91 -4.79 2.03
C SER A 396 16.88 -4.38 3.50
N CYS A 397 15.75 -3.88 4.00
CA CYS A 397 15.59 -3.48 5.41
C CYS A 397 15.73 -4.68 6.35
N HIS A 398 15.03 -5.78 6.05
CA HIS A 398 15.12 -7.00 6.86
C HIS A 398 16.49 -7.67 6.76
N ALA A 399 17.11 -7.71 5.58
CA ALA A 399 18.45 -8.25 5.41
C ALA A 399 19.48 -7.47 6.24
N ARG A 400 19.45 -6.13 6.20
CA ARG A 400 20.34 -5.28 7.02
C ARG A 400 20.11 -5.48 8.51
N ALA A 401 18.85 -5.51 8.96
CA ALA A 401 18.52 -5.62 10.39
C ALA A 401 18.86 -6.99 10.97
N THR A 402 18.62 -8.06 10.22
CA THR A 402 18.79 -9.45 10.70
C THR A 402 20.15 -10.05 10.34
N LYS A 403 20.91 -9.39 9.44
CA LYS A 403 22.11 -9.94 8.79
C LYS A 403 21.84 -11.23 8.01
N ALA A 404 20.57 -11.51 7.68
CA ALA A 404 20.18 -12.64 6.86
C ALA A 404 20.27 -12.27 5.37
N LEU A 405 20.72 -13.21 4.55
CA LEU A 405 20.78 -13.05 3.10
C LEU A 405 19.37 -13.20 2.50
N LEU A 406 18.82 -12.10 1.98
CA LEU A 406 17.51 -12.05 1.30
C LEU A 406 17.69 -11.60 -0.17
N SER A 407 18.58 -12.30 -0.86
CA SER A 407 18.94 -12.09 -2.26
C SER A 407 18.91 -13.40 -3.03
N VAL A 408 18.93 -13.29 -4.36
CA VAL A 408 18.95 -14.43 -5.29
C VAL A 408 20.33 -14.49 -5.93
N LEU A 409 20.89 -15.69 -6.00
CA LEU A 409 22.11 -15.94 -6.77
C LEU A 409 21.69 -16.37 -8.17
N THR A 410 21.93 -15.52 -9.17
CA THR A 410 21.68 -15.86 -10.57
C THR A 410 22.97 -16.25 -11.26
N SER A 411 22.95 -17.38 -11.97
CA SER A 411 23.97 -17.71 -12.97
C SER A 411 23.53 -17.09 -14.29
N SER A 412 23.97 -15.87 -14.58
CA SER A 412 23.68 -15.27 -15.88
C SER A 412 24.30 -16.14 -16.97
N LEU A 413 23.48 -16.68 -17.88
CA LEU A 413 23.93 -17.39 -19.09
C LEU A 413 24.64 -16.43 -20.07
N THR A 414 24.44 -15.12 -19.91
CA THR A 414 24.92 -14.05 -20.80
C THR A 414 26.05 -13.21 -20.21
N ALA A 415 26.29 -13.25 -18.90
CA ALA A 415 27.44 -12.59 -18.28
C ALA A 415 28.68 -13.47 -18.44
N LEU A 416 29.37 -13.26 -19.56
CA LEU A 416 30.78 -13.56 -19.73
C LEU A 416 31.52 -13.30 -18.40
N HIS A 417 32.10 -14.36 -17.81
CA HIS A 417 33.00 -14.36 -16.65
C HIS A 417 33.45 -12.96 -16.22
N ARG A 418 32.70 -12.29 -15.32
CA ARG A 418 33.08 -10.96 -14.86
C ARG A 418 34.23 -11.13 -13.86
N THR A 419 35.44 -10.96 -14.37
CA THR A 419 36.64 -10.87 -13.53
C THR A 419 36.63 -9.50 -12.86
N VAL A 420 36.33 -9.47 -11.57
CA VAL A 420 36.46 -8.26 -10.75
C VAL A 420 37.81 -8.29 -10.04
N ASN A 421 38.52 -7.16 -10.07
CA ASN A 421 39.69 -6.93 -9.23
C ASN A 421 39.17 -6.61 -7.83
N ILE A 422 39.47 -7.46 -6.85
CA ILE A 422 39.11 -7.24 -5.45
C ILE A 422 40.37 -6.85 -4.70
N VAL A 423 40.26 -5.77 -3.93
CA VAL A 423 41.26 -5.29 -2.98
C VAL A 423 40.64 -5.39 -1.60
N GLN A 424 41.25 -6.17 -0.70
CA GLN A 424 40.74 -6.34 0.66
C GLN A 424 41.90 -6.48 1.65
N PHE A 425 41.63 -6.17 2.92
CA PHE A 425 42.54 -6.51 4.01
C PHE A 425 42.52 -8.02 4.29
N GLU A 426 43.71 -8.61 4.39
CA GLU A 426 43.95 -9.97 4.86
C GLU A 426 44.48 -9.88 6.30
N ALA A 427 43.55 -10.07 7.24
CA ALA A 427 43.81 -9.96 8.68
C ALA A 427 44.45 -11.23 9.25
N ASN A 428 45.61 -11.09 9.90
CA ASN A 428 46.26 -12.16 10.64
C ASN A 428 45.54 -12.38 11.99
N LYS A 429 44.60 -13.32 11.98
CA LYS A 429 43.77 -13.67 13.15
C LYS A 429 44.59 -14.01 14.40
N GLY A 430 45.78 -14.61 14.24
CA GLY A 430 46.65 -14.97 15.35
C GLY A 430 47.28 -13.75 16.02
N ALA A 431 47.77 -12.79 15.23
CA ALA A 431 48.39 -11.57 15.74
C ALA A 431 47.34 -10.62 16.36
N ILE A 432 46.24 -10.37 15.65
CA ILE A 432 45.14 -9.52 16.12
C ILE A 432 44.47 -10.13 17.36
N GLY A 433 44.27 -11.45 17.38
CA GLY A 433 43.70 -12.15 18.53
C GLY A 433 44.57 -12.06 19.79
N LYS A 434 45.91 -12.12 19.63
CA LYS A 434 46.85 -11.94 20.75
C LYS A 434 46.88 -10.49 21.25
N ALA A 435 46.84 -9.51 20.35
CA ALA A 435 46.90 -8.09 20.69
C ALA A 435 45.60 -7.58 21.35
N TYR A 436 44.44 -7.90 20.78
CA TYR A 436 43.16 -7.26 21.12
C TYR A 436 42.17 -8.15 21.85
N LYS A 437 42.43 -9.47 21.97
CA LYS A 437 41.63 -10.42 22.75
C LYS A 437 40.14 -10.33 22.41
N LYS A 438 39.30 -9.80 23.33
CA LYS A 438 37.85 -9.68 23.16
C LYS A 438 37.46 -8.69 22.05
N ASP A 439 38.29 -7.68 21.82
CA ASP A 439 38.06 -6.64 20.82
C ASP A 439 38.57 -7.04 19.42
N ALA A 440 39.26 -8.19 19.29
CA ALA A 440 39.75 -8.68 18.01
C ALA A 440 38.61 -8.89 16.98
N LYS A 441 37.42 -9.28 17.46
CA LYS A 441 36.25 -9.47 16.59
C LYS A 441 35.79 -8.15 15.97
N VAL A 442 35.75 -7.08 16.76
CA VAL A 442 35.36 -5.73 16.32
C VAL A 442 36.33 -5.22 15.25
N VAL A 443 37.63 -5.40 15.48
CA VAL A 443 38.68 -5.02 14.52
C VAL A 443 38.56 -5.81 13.20
N MET A 444 38.32 -7.12 13.27
CA MET A 444 38.16 -7.96 12.08
C MET A 444 36.89 -7.62 11.29
N GLU A 445 35.77 -7.36 11.97
CA GLU A 445 34.53 -6.93 11.32
C GLU A 445 34.72 -5.58 10.62
N TYR A 446 35.37 -4.62 11.28
CA TYR A 446 35.69 -3.33 10.68
C TYR A 446 36.54 -3.47 9.41
N LEU A 447 37.66 -4.21 9.48
CA LEU A 447 38.56 -4.42 8.33
C LEU A 447 37.85 -5.08 7.13
N SER A 448 36.80 -5.88 7.36
CA SER A 448 36.03 -6.52 6.29
C SER A 448 35.04 -5.58 5.58
N MET A 449 34.76 -4.41 6.16
CA MET A 449 33.80 -3.43 5.65
C MET A 449 34.47 -2.20 5.00
N CYS A 450 35.80 -2.11 5.04
CA CYS A 450 36.56 -1.01 4.44
C CYS A 450 36.47 -1.03 2.90
N ASP A 451 36.31 0.15 2.30
CA ASP A 451 36.31 0.32 0.85
C ASP A 451 37.73 0.37 0.25
N GLU A 452 37.81 0.21 -1.08
CA GLU A 452 39.09 0.14 -1.81
C GLU A 452 39.94 1.41 -1.66
N CYS A 453 39.32 2.60 -1.63
CA CYS A 453 40.05 3.86 -1.52
C CYS A 453 40.77 3.94 -0.16
N TYR A 454 40.04 3.63 0.91
CA TYR A 454 40.59 3.57 2.26
C TYR A 454 41.67 2.49 2.40
N ILE A 455 41.46 1.30 1.82
CA ILE A 455 42.45 0.23 1.85
C ILE A 455 43.77 0.68 1.19
N ASN A 456 43.69 1.38 0.06
CA ASN A 456 44.87 1.89 -0.65
C ASN A 456 45.63 2.94 0.17
N GLU A 457 44.92 3.83 0.86
CA GLU A 457 45.51 4.85 1.74
C GLU A 457 46.22 4.21 2.94
N MET A 458 45.58 3.26 3.60
CA MET A 458 46.18 2.55 4.74
C MET A 458 47.34 1.64 4.30
N GLU A 459 47.33 1.09 3.08
CA GLU A 459 48.47 0.36 2.51
C GLU A 459 49.71 1.27 2.38
N GLN A 460 49.53 2.53 1.97
CA GLN A 460 50.63 3.50 1.92
C GLN A 460 51.19 3.75 3.32
N LEU A 461 50.33 3.98 4.31
CA LEU A 461 50.75 4.18 5.71
C LEU A 461 51.48 2.96 6.29
N LEU A 462 51.00 1.74 6.01
CA LEU A 462 51.68 0.49 6.39
C LEU A 462 53.05 0.33 5.70
N ASN A 463 53.23 0.88 4.51
CA ASN A 463 54.50 0.82 3.79
C ASN A 463 55.50 1.88 4.25
N GLU A 464 55.03 3.09 4.57
CA GLU A 464 55.88 4.19 5.03
C GLU A 464 56.22 4.12 6.51
N LYS A 465 55.23 3.84 7.36
CA LYS A 465 55.35 3.90 8.83
C LYS A 465 55.32 2.53 9.50
N GLY A 466 54.89 1.49 8.79
CA GLY A 466 54.76 0.13 9.34
C GLY A 466 53.49 -0.11 10.15
N GLU A 467 52.69 0.93 10.38
CA GLU A 467 51.48 0.90 11.20
C GLU A 467 50.47 1.99 10.79
N PHE A 468 49.20 1.78 11.14
CA PHE A 468 48.13 2.76 11.02
C PHE A 468 47.10 2.54 12.12
N THR A 469 46.25 3.54 12.36
CA THR A 469 45.27 3.51 13.45
C THR A 469 43.85 3.53 12.88
N VAL A 470 42.97 2.68 13.42
CA VAL A 470 41.55 2.63 13.07
C VAL A 470 40.69 2.94 14.28
N GLU A 471 39.57 3.63 14.07
CA GLU A 471 38.59 3.93 15.12
C GLU A 471 37.26 3.26 14.78
N THR A 472 36.76 2.42 15.69
CA THR A 472 35.49 1.71 15.52
C THR A 472 34.87 1.41 16.89
N GLU A 473 33.54 1.47 16.97
CA GLU A 473 32.77 1.35 18.23
C GLU A 473 33.29 2.25 19.37
N GLY A 474 33.78 3.45 19.04
CA GLY A 474 34.31 4.43 20.01
C GLY A 474 35.65 4.03 20.64
N LYS A 475 36.38 3.08 20.03
CA LYS A 475 37.72 2.64 20.45
C LYS A 475 38.72 2.79 19.31
N THR A 476 39.97 3.06 19.68
CA THR A 476 41.09 3.26 18.76
C THR A 476 42.03 2.04 18.79
N PHE A 477 42.34 1.48 17.63
CA PHE A 477 43.17 0.28 17.47
C PHE A 477 44.36 0.55 16.53
N LEU A 478 45.57 0.14 16.94
CA LEU A 478 46.79 0.28 16.16
C LEU A 478 47.09 -1.01 15.37
N LEU A 479 47.09 -0.94 14.05
CA LEU A 479 47.31 -2.09 13.17
C LEU A 479 48.68 -1.99 12.52
N THR A 480 49.48 -3.03 12.72
CA THR A 480 50.85 -3.17 12.23
C THR A 480 50.91 -4.16 11.06
N LYS A 481 52.03 -4.15 10.34
CA LYS A 481 52.27 -5.01 9.16
C LYS A 481 52.17 -6.52 9.41
N ASP A 482 52.39 -6.98 10.64
CA ASP A 482 52.23 -8.39 11.05
C ASP A 482 50.76 -8.76 11.34
N MET A 483 49.91 -7.76 11.58
CA MET A 483 48.49 -7.92 11.87
C MET A 483 47.61 -7.86 10.63
N VAL A 484 47.96 -7.04 9.63
CA VAL A 484 47.15 -6.92 8.42
C VAL A 484 48.03 -6.71 7.18
N THR A 485 47.68 -7.40 6.11
CA THR A 485 48.28 -7.23 4.78
C THR A 485 47.19 -6.91 3.77
N VAL A 486 47.52 -6.22 2.67
CA VAL A 486 46.55 -5.97 1.59
C VAL A 486 46.69 -7.05 0.54
N LYS A 487 45.56 -7.65 0.15
CA LYS A 487 45.50 -8.67 -0.88
C LYS A 487 44.74 -8.16 -2.08
N ARG A 488 45.40 -8.19 -3.24
CA ARG A 488 44.80 -7.89 -4.54
C ARG A 488 44.69 -9.18 -5.33
N PHE A 489 43.49 -9.55 -5.73
CA PHE A 489 43.28 -10.73 -6.54
C PHE A 489 42.10 -10.54 -7.49
N GLN A 490 42.17 -11.28 -8.59
CA GLN A 490 41.06 -11.38 -9.54
C GLN A 490 40.13 -12.49 -9.09
N LYS A 491 38.86 -12.15 -8.86
CA LYS A 491 37.82 -13.12 -8.60
C LYS A 491 36.90 -13.16 -9.81
N THR A 492 36.84 -14.32 -10.45
CA THR A 492 35.80 -14.60 -11.44
C THR A 492 34.51 -14.87 -10.70
N LEU A 493 33.54 -13.97 -10.85
CA LEU A 493 32.20 -14.19 -10.32
C LEU A 493 31.43 -15.06 -11.31
N HIS A 494 31.05 -16.26 -10.86
CA HIS A 494 30.23 -17.20 -11.64
C HIS A 494 28.72 -16.98 -11.44
N VAL A 495 28.36 -16.26 -10.37
CA VAL A 495 26.99 -15.93 -10.00
C VAL A 495 26.93 -14.47 -9.57
N GLU A 496 25.87 -13.78 -9.95
CA GLU A 496 25.56 -12.43 -9.49
C GLU A 496 24.51 -12.50 -8.38
N GLU A 497 24.72 -11.70 -7.34
CA GLU A 497 23.74 -11.55 -6.26
C GLU A 497 22.81 -10.40 -6.60
N ILE A 498 21.51 -10.70 -6.68
CA ILE A 498 20.47 -9.74 -7.03
C ILE A 498 19.46 -9.67 -5.90
N ILE A 499 19.10 -8.46 -5.49
CA ILE A 499 17.93 -8.24 -4.62
C ILE A 499 16.72 -8.04 -5.54
N PRO A 500 15.71 -8.92 -5.50
CA PRO A 500 14.55 -8.81 -6.38
C PRO A 500 13.79 -7.51 -6.16
N ASN A 501 13.22 -6.99 -7.23
CA ASN A 501 12.16 -6.00 -7.14
C ASN A 501 10.82 -6.69 -6.88
N VAL A 502 9.90 -6.00 -6.23
CA VAL A 502 8.59 -6.53 -5.83
C VAL A 502 7.47 -5.69 -6.40
N ILE A 503 6.56 -6.35 -7.12
CA ILE A 503 5.26 -5.78 -7.49
C ILE A 503 4.21 -6.32 -6.52
N GLU A 504 3.51 -5.40 -5.85
CA GLU A 504 2.54 -5.68 -4.79
C GLU A 504 1.11 -5.26 -5.21
N PRO A 505 0.30 -6.20 -5.73
CA PRO A 505 -1.15 -6.06 -5.74
C PRO A 505 -1.77 -6.35 -4.35
N SER A 506 -2.32 -5.32 -3.69
CA SER A 506 -2.99 -5.40 -2.39
C SER A 506 -4.50 -5.14 -2.51
N PHE A 507 -5.32 -6.13 -2.17
CA PHE A 507 -6.78 -6.13 -2.38
C PHE A 507 -7.54 -5.97 -1.06
N GLY A 508 -8.31 -4.90 -0.92
CA GLY A 508 -9.21 -4.70 0.23
C GLY A 508 -10.56 -5.40 0.04
N ILE A 509 -10.68 -6.67 0.44
CA ILE A 509 -11.87 -7.51 0.18
C ILE A 509 -13.17 -6.85 0.68
N GLY A 510 -13.14 -6.21 1.85
CA GLY A 510 -14.30 -5.49 2.38
C GLY A 510 -14.75 -4.32 1.50
N ARG A 511 -13.80 -3.54 0.96
CA ARG A 511 -14.09 -2.43 0.04
C ARG A 511 -14.60 -2.93 -1.30
N ILE A 512 -13.98 -3.97 -1.86
CA ILE A 512 -14.43 -4.61 -3.11
C ILE A 512 -15.87 -5.10 -2.95
N MET A 513 -16.18 -5.79 -1.86
CA MET A 513 -17.53 -6.28 -1.61
C MET A 513 -18.54 -5.14 -1.43
N TYR A 514 -18.17 -4.05 -0.75
CA TYR A 514 -19.01 -2.86 -0.63
C TYR A 514 -19.30 -2.22 -2.01
N THR A 515 -18.28 -2.10 -2.86
CA THR A 515 -18.43 -1.65 -4.24
C THR A 515 -19.39 -2.55 -5.02
N VAL A 516 -19.27 -3.87 -4.88
CA VAL A 516 -20.19 -4.83 -5.53
C VAL A 516 -21.62 -4.61 -5.05
N PHE A 517 -21.86 -4.32 -3.76
CA PHE A 517 -23.20 -3.95 -3.29
C PHE A 517 -23.74 -2.73 -4.02
N GLU A 518 -23.01 -1.62 -4.03
CA GLU A 518 -23.48 -0.38 -4.69
C GLU A 518 -23.70 -0.56 -6.19
N HIS A 519 -22.80 -1.26 -6.88
CA HIS A 519 -22.86 -1.41 -8.33
C HIS A 519 -23.94 -2.38 -8.80
N THR A 520 -24.35 -3.31 -7.94
CA THR A 520 -25.37 -4.33 -8.26
C THR A 520 -26.72 -4.09 -7.60
N PHE A 521 -26.85 -3.13 -6.68
CA PHE A 521 -28.13 -2.81 -6.05
C PHE A 521 -29.12 -2.20 -7.06
N ARG A 522 -30.35 -2.70 -7.05
CA ARG A 522 -31.43 -2.25 -7.94
C ARG A 522 -32.75 -2.23 -7.17
N ILE A 523 -33.64 -1.33 -7.59
CA ILE A 523 -35.04 -1.27 -7.16
C ILE A 523 -35.88 -1.76 -8.34
N ARG A 524 -36.86 -2.64 -8.09
CA ARG A 524 -37.73 -3.17 -9.13
C ARG A 524 -38.62 -2.07 -9.69
N GLU A 525 -38.71 -1.97 -11.01
CA GLU A 525 -39.63 -1.06 -11.67
C GLU A 525 -41.10 -1.39 -11.29
N GLY A 526 -41.86 -0.38 -10.87
CA GLY A 526 -43.25 -0.52 -10.45
C GLY A 526 -43.47 -1.02 -9.02
N ASP A 527 -42.42 -1.37 -8.26
CA ASP A 527 -42.52 -1.75 -6.84
C ASP A 527 -41.28 -1.27 -6.06
N GLU A 528 -41.37 -0.05 -5.51
CA GLU A 528 -40.26 0.58 -4.79
C GLU A 528 -39.81 -0.16 -3.53
N GLN A 529 -40.62 -1.10 -3.02
CA GLN A 529 -40.31 -1.90 -1.84
C GLN A 529 -39.48 -3.14 -2.20
N ARG A 530 -39.45 -3.55 -3.47
CA ARG A 530 -38.67 -4.70 -3.93
C ARG A 530 -37.29 -4.26 -4.39
N THR A 531 -36.31 -4.51 -3.53
CA THR A 531 -34.89 -4.34 -3.83
C THR A 531 -34.25 -5.69 -4.19
N TYR A 532 -33.23 -5.67 -5.05
CA TYR A 532 -32.43 -6.85 -5.36
C TYR A 532 -30.99 -6.47 -5.70
N PHE A 533 -30.09 -7.45 -5.63
CA PHE A 533 -28.70 -7.32 -6.09
C PHE A 533 -28.50 -8.16 -7.34
N SER A 534 -28.03 -7.55 -8.43
CA SER A 534 -27.65 -8.23 -9.66
C SER A 534 -26.23 -8.82 -9.57
N PHE A 535 -25.97 -9.63 -8.54
CA PHE A 535 -24.65 -10.26 -8.35
C PHE A 535 -24.32 -11.18 -9.53
N PRO A 536 -23.09 -11.16 -10.06
CA PRO A 536 -22.65 -12.18 -11.01
C PRO A 536 -22.78 -13.57 -10.41
N ALA A 537 -23.19 -14.55 -11.23
CA ALA A 537 -23.42 -15.93 -10.78
C ALA A 537 -22.21 -16.53 -10.05
N VAL A 538 -20.99 -16.14 -10.43
CA VAL A 538 -19.75 -16.64 -9.83
C VAL A 538 -19.64 -16.26 -8.34
N VAL A 539 -20.13 -15.06 -7.96
CA VAL A 539 -20.03 -14.55 -6.59
C VAL A 539 -21.34 -14.60 -5.81
N ALA A 540 -22.50 -14.74 -6.47
CA ALA A 540 -23.81 -14.76 -5.82
C ALA A 540 -23.85 -15.74 -4.62
N PRO A 541 -24.35 -15.32 -3.44
CA PRO A 541 -24.34 -16.13 -2.21
C PRO A 541 -24.94 -17.53 -2.41
N PHE A 542 -26.03 -17.60 -3.15
CA PHE A 542 -26.70 -18.83 -3.56
C PHE A 542 -26.88 -18.78 -5.08
N LYS A 543 -26.70 -19.93 -5.74
CA LYS A 543 -26.78 -20.03 -7.21
C LYS A 543 -28.21 -20.28 -7.70
N CYS A 544 -28.99 -20.97 -6.89
CA CYS A 544 -30.38 -21.30 -7.17
C CYS A 544 -31.20 -21.20 -5.88
N SER A 545 -32.50 -20.95 -6.02
CA SER A 545 -33.48 -21.03 -4.94
C SER A 545 -34.61 -21.94 -5.39
N VAL A 546 -34.77 -23.09 -4.73
CA VAL A 546 -35.87 -24.03 -5.00
C VAL A 546 -37.07 -23.60 -4.18
N LEU A 547 -38.13 -23.16 -4.85
CA LEU A 547 -39.34 -22.62 -4.22
C LEU A 547 -40.56 -23.36 -4.78
N PRO A 548 -41.30 -24.14 -3.97
CA PRO A 548 -42.56 -24.71 -4.42
C PRO A 548 -43.61 -23.60 -4.60
N LEU A 549 -44.57 -23.81 -5.52
CA LEU A 549 -45.64 -22.83 -5.78
C LEU A 549 -46.54 -22.61 -4.56
N SER A 550 -46.73 -23.64 -3.74
CA SER A 550 -47.48 -23.59 -2.48
C SER A 550 -46.94 -24.61 -1.48
N GLN A 551 -47.48 -24.60 -0.27
CA GLN A 551 -47.16 -25.58 0.78
C GLN A 551 -47.84 -26.95 0.58
N ASN A 552 -48.44 -27.21 -0.60
CA ASN A 552 -49.03 -28.50 -0.90
C ASN A 552 -47.96 -29.60 -0.85
N GLN A 553 -48.24 -30.67 -0.11
CA GLN A 553 -47.33 -31.79 0.09
C GLN A 553 -46.98 -32.51 -1.21
N GLU A 554 -47.81 -32.41 -2.25
CA GLU A 554 -47.53 -32.95 -3.58
C GLU A 554 -46.26 -32.36 -4.22
N PHE A 555 -45.84 -31.15 -3.85
CA PHE A 555 -44.60 -30.55 -4.35
C PHE A 555 -43.34 -31.08 -3.64
N MET A 556 -43.48 -31.62 -2.41
CA MET A 556 -42.33 -31.98 -1.58
C MET A 556 -41.46 -33.12 -2.15
N PRO A 557 -42.00 -34.15 -2.84
CA PRO A 557 -41.17 -35.13 -3.52
C PRO A 557 -40.24 -34.49 -4.56
N PHE A 558 -40.74 -33.57 -5.38
CA PHE A 558 -39.96 -32.89 -6.42
C PHE A 558 -38.90 -31.96 -5.83
N VAL A 559 -39.22 -31.26 -4.73
CA VAL A 559 -38.26 -30.39 -4.02
C VAL A 559 -37.13 -31.21 -3.38
N LYS A 560 -37.37 -32.48 -3.01
CA LYS A 560 -36.34 -33.38 -2.47
C LYS A 560 -35.47 -34.03 -3.54
N GLU A 561 -36.00 -34.20 -4.75
CA GLU A 561 -35.29 -34.81 -5.88
C GLU A 561 -34.25 -33.84 -6.49
N LEU A 562 -34.58 -32.55 -6.53
CA LEU A 562 -33.71 -31.45 -6.96
C LEU A 562 -32.74 -31.04 -5.86
#